data_AF-A0A370R2Q5-F1
#
_entry.id   AF-A0A370R2Q5-F1
#
_cell.length_a   1.000
_cell.length_b   1.000
_cell.length_c   1.000
_cell.angle_alpha   90.00
_cell.angle_beta   90.00
_cell.angle_gamma   90.00
#
_symmetry.space_group_name_H-M   'P 1'
#
loop_
_entity.id
_entity.type
_entity.pdbx_description
1 polymer ?
#
loop_
_entity_poly.entity_id
_entity_poly.type
_entity_poly.pdbx_seq_one_letter_code
_entity_poly.pdbx_strand_id
1 'polypeptide(L)'
;MVTTEDYMIELIIGIVVAAGVGRYIIKGYSATGVLMVGGLLLLIISAIMGHSLLPGSAKPTGWSATDIVEYVKVLLMSRGGDLGMMIMVLCGFAAYMTHIGANDMVVKLASRPLQYINSPYLLMIAAYFVACLMSLAVSSATGLGVLLMATLFPVMVNVGISRGAAAAICASPAAIILAPTSGDVVLAAKASEMPLIDFAFKTTLPISIAAIICMAVAHFFWQRYLDKKENVSHEMLDVSEITTTAPAYYAILPFTPILGVLVFDGKWGPELHIITVLVICMLLAAIIEFIRCFDAQKVFSGLEVAYRGMADAFASVVMLLVAAGVFAQGLSTVGFISGLIDLAQSFGTGGLVMMMVLVIITMLAAMTTGSGNAPFYAFVELIPKLSGQMGINPAYLTIPMLQASNLGRTLSPVSGVVVAVAGMAKISPFEVVKRTSVPVLVGLVVVIVATEILVPLHR
;
A
#
# COMPACT_ATOMS: atom_id res chain seq x y z
N MET A 1 -23.74 8.04 -34.66
CA MET A 1 -24.66 8.16 -33.51
C MET A 1 -24.60 6.84 -32.79
N VAL A 2 -23.92 6.78 -31.64
CA VAL A 2 -23.91 5.60 -30.77
C VAL A 2 -25.29 5.56 -30.11
N THR A 3 -25.99 4.43 -30.21
CA THR A 3 -27.35 4.28 -29.67
C THR A 3 -27.27 3.93 -28.19
N THR A 4 -28.32 4.21 -27.41
CA THR A 4 -28.43 3.81 -26.00
C THR A 4 -28.31 2.29 -25.78
N GLU A 5 -28.56 1.47 -26.81
CA GLU A 5 -28.36 0.03 -26.77
C GLU A 5 -26.87 -0.35 -26.82
N ASP A 6 -26.06 0.39 -27.59
CA ASP A 6 -24.61 0.15 -27.69
C ASP A 6 -23.92 0.34 -26.33
N TYR A 7 -24.26 1.42 -25.62
CA TYR A 7 -23.74 1.69 -24.26
C TYR A 7 -24.10 0.59 -23.25
N MET A 8 -25.30 0.01 -23.37
CA MET A 8 -25.75 -1.05 -22.47
C MET A 8 -25.00 -2.36 -22.72
N ILE A 9 -24.70 -2.68 -23.99
CA ILE A 9 -23.89 -3.84 -24.36
C ILE A 9 -22.45 -3.68 -23.87
N GLU A 10 -21.85 -2.51 -24.09
CA GLU A 10 -20.50 -2.14 -23.61
C GLU A 10 -20.38 -2.28 -22.08
N LEU A 11 -21.38 -1.79 -21.35
CA LEU A 11 -21.44 -1.90 -19.90
C LEU A 11 -21.56 -3.36 -19.44
N ILE A 12 -22.43 -4.15 -20.08
CA ILE A 12 -22.61 -5.57 -19.75
C ILE A 12 -21.32 -6.36 -19.98
N ILE A 13 -20.64 -6.13 -21.10
CA ILE A 13 -19.36 -6.79 -21.40
C ILE A 13 -18.34 -6.46 -20.31
N GLY A 14 -18.18 -5.17 -19.98
CA GLY A 14 -17.28 -4.74 -18.91
C GLY A 14 -17.61 -5.37 -17.56
N ILE A 15 -18.89 -5.40 -17.16
CA ILE A 15 -19.35 -6.02 -15.90
C ILE A 15 -19.05 -7.52 -15.90
N VAL A 16 -19.36 -8.25 -16.97
CA VAL A 16 -19.18 -9.70 -17.04
C VAL A 16 -17.70 -10.05 -16.91
N VAL A 17 -16.82 -9.36 -17.64
CA VAL A 17 -15.39 -9.61 -17.56
C VAL A 17 -14.83 -9.19 -16.20
N ALA A 18 -15.21 -8.03 -15.67
CA ALA A 18 -14.79 -7.57 -14.35
C ALA A 18 -15.25 -8.50 -13.22
N ALA A 19 -16.50 -8.99 -13.27
CA ALA A 19 -17.02 -9.96 -12.32
C ALA A 19 -16.29 -11.31 -12.44
N GLY A 20 -15.95 -11.74 -13.65
CA GLY A 20 -15.10 -12.90 -13.90
C GLY A 20 -13.73 -12.76 -13.25
N VAL A 21 -13.05 -11.63 -13.52
CA VAL A 21 -11.75 -11.29 -12.92
C VAL A 21 -11.83 -11.30 -11.40
N GLY A 22 -12.80 -10.59 -10.82
CA GLY A 22 -13.02 -10.55 -9.37
C GLY A 22 -13.26 -11.94 -8.78
N ARG A 23 -14.08 -12.77 -9.42
CA ARG A 23 -14.37 -14.15 -8.97
C ARG A 23 -13.11 -15.03 -8.94
N TYR A 24 -12.25 -14.96 -9.95
CA TYR A 24 -11.03 -15.76 -9.99
C TYR A 24 -9.98 -15.27 -8.98
N ILE A 25 -9.89 -13.96 -8.75
CA ILE A 25 -9.05 -13.40 -7.67
C ILE A 25 -9.55 -13.90 -6.31
N ILE A 26 -10.86 -13.89 -6.05
CA ILE A 26 -11.46 -14.41 -4.81
C ILE A 26 -11.20 -15.91 -4.64
N LYS A 27 -11.12 -16.68 -5.73
CA LYS A 27 -10.76 -18.10 -5.72
C LYS A 27 -9.27 -18.37 -5.49
N GLY A 28 -8.44 -17.35 -5.31
CA GLY A 28 -7.01 -17.48 -5.02
C GLY A 28 -6.11 -17.61 -6.25
N TYR A 29 -6.61 -17.28 -7.45
CA TYR A 29 -5.74 -17.20 -8.63
C TYR A 29 -4.87 -15.95 -8.58
N SER A 30 -3.70 -15.99 -9.23
CA SER A 30 -2.79 -14.84 -9.32
C SER A 30 -3.49 -13.64 -9.96
N ALA A 31 -3.59 -12.52 -9.22
CA ALA A 31 -4.20 -11.30 -9.72
C ALA A 31 -3.56 -10.81 -11.03
N THR A 32 -2.23 -10.90 -11.13
CA THR A 32 -1.48 -10.54 -12.34
C THR A 32 -1.94 -11.34 -13.55
N GLY A 33 -2.08 -12.66 -13.42
CA GLY A 33 -2.51 -13.52 -14.52
C GLY A 33 -3.96 -13.28 -14.91
N VAL A 34 -4.85 -13.16 -13.92
CA VAL A 34 -6.29 -12.96 -14.16
C VAL A 34 -6.57 -11.60 -14.81
N LEU A 35 -5.93 -10.53 -14.33
CA LEU A 35 -6.06 -9.19 -14.92
C LEU A 35 -5.50 -9.14 -16.34
N MET A 36 -4.34 -9.76 -16.58
CA MET A 36 -3.74 -9.81 -17.92
C MET A 36 -4.67 -10.51 -18.92
N VAL A 37 -5.19 -11.69 -18.57
CA VAL A 37 -6.10 -12.44 -19.44
C VAL A 37 -7.41 -11.67 -19.65
N GLY A 38 -7.99 -11.11 -18.59
CA GLY A 38 -9.20 -10.29 -18.70
C GLY A 38 -9.01 -9.06 -19.57
N GLY A 39 -7.86 -8.38 -19.46
CA GLY A 39 -7.53 -7.20 -20.24
C GLY A 39 -7.30 -7.52 -21.72
N LEU A 40 -6.56 -8.59 -22.01
CA LEU A 40 -6.39 -9.07 -23.39
C LEU A 40 -7.74 -9.45 -24.02
N LEU A 41 -8.61 -10.14 -23.26
CA LEU A 41 -9.95 -10.49 -23.73
C LEU A 41 -10.79 -9.24 -24.06
N LEU A 42 -10.76 -8.22 -23.21
CA LEU A 42 -11.44 -6.95 -23.47
C LEU A 42 -10.86 -6.22 -24.69
N LEU A 43 -9.54 -6.20 -24.86
CA LEU A 43 -8.91 -5.60 -26.04
C LEU A 43 -9.27 -6.37 -27.33
N ILE A 44 -9.37 -7.70 -27.28
CA ILE A 44 -9.84 -8.52 -28.41
C ILE A 44 -11.29 -8.15 -28.75
N ILE A 45 -12.18 -8.07 -27.76
CA ILE A 45 -13.58 -7.66 -27.98
C ILE A 45 -13.63 -6.25 -28.58
N SER A 46 -12.88 -5.32 -28.01
CA SER A 46 -12.77 -3.94 -28.49
C SER A 46 -12.28 -3.86 -29.94
N ALA A 47 -11.36 -4.75 -30.33
CA ALA A 47 -10.85 -4.83 -31.70
C ALA A 47 -11.94 -5.30 -32.67
N ILE A 48 -12.73 -6.30 -32.26
CA ILE A 48 -13.87 -6.82 -33.04
C ILE A 48 -14.96 -5.73 -33.20
N MET A 49 -15.14 -4.89 -32.19
CA MET A 49 -16.07 -3.73 -32.23
C MET A 49 -15.54 -2.57 -33.09
N GLY A 50 -14.32 -2.65 -33.63
CA GLY A 50 -13.72 -1.60 -34.46
C GLY A 50 -13.24 -0.37 -33.67
N HIS A 51 -13.12 -0.48 -32.34
CA HIS A 51 -12.63 0.60 -31.50
C HIS A 51 -11.09 0.69 -31.56
N SER A 52 -10.55 1.91 -31.41
CA SER A 52 -9.11 2.12 -31.35
C SER A 52 -8.51 1.54 -30.07
N LEU A 53 -7.52 0.65 -30.22
CA LEU A 53 -6.92 -0.10 -29.10
C LEU A 53 -5.76 0.66 -28.46
N LEU A 54 -4.95 1.31 -29.29
CA LEU A 54 -3.75 2.02 -28.85
C LEU A 54 -4.13 3.41 -28.31
N PRO A 55 -3.46 3.88 -27.25
CA PRO A 55 -3.54 5.28 -26.84
C PRO A 55 -2.97 6.15 -27.97
N GLY A 56 -3.47 7.38 -28.11
CA GLY A 56 -3.11 8.28 -29.22
C GLY A 56 -1.60 8.61 -29.34
N SER A 57 -0.80 8.28 -28.33
CA SER A 57 0.66 8.42 -28.31
C SER A 57 1.43 7.24 -28.94
N ALA A 58 0.79 6.09 -29.19
CA ALA A 58 1.43 4.92 -29.77
C ALA A 58 1.09 4.79 -31.26
N LYS A 59 2.11 4.53 -32.10
CA LYS A 59 1.92 4.34 -33.54
C LYS A 59 1.25 2.97 -33.80
N PRO A 60 0.18 2.91 -34.61
CA PRO A 60 -0.41 1.65 -35.04
C PRO A 60 0.61 0.79 -35.79
N THR A 61 0.57 -0.51 -35.54
CA THR A 61 1.39 -1.51 -36.25
C THR A 61 0.83 -1.85 -37.63
N GLY A 62 -0.39 -1.38 -37.93
CA GLY A 62 -1.11 -1.63 -39.18
C GLY A 62 -2.09 -2.80 -39.11
N TRP A 63 -2.04 -3.63 -38.06
CA TRP A 63 -2.97 -4.74 -37.81
C TRP A 63 -3.47 -4.71 -36.36
N SER A 64 -4.80 -4.78 -36.16
CA SER A 64 -5.40 -4.69 -34.82
C SER A 64 -4.95 -5.82 -33.89
N ALA A 65 -4.65 -7.01 -34.41
CA ALA A 65 -4.14 -8.13 -33.61
C ALA A 65 -2.75 -7.86 -33.03
N THR A 66 -1.86 -7.22 -33.81
CA THR A 66 -0.51 -6.86 -33.35
C THR A 66 -0.53 -5.61 -32.47
N ASP A 67 -1.52 -4.72 -32.64
CA ASP A 67 -1.73 -3.56 -31.76
C ASP A 67 -2.03 -3.97 -30.30
N ILE A 68 -2.71 -5.11 -30.08
CA ILE A 68 -2.96 -5.65 -28.73
C ILE A 68 -1.63 -5.99 -28.04
N VAL A 69 -0.75 -6.71 -28.73
CA VAL A 69 0.56 -7.13 -28.18
C VAL A 69 1.50 -5.93 -28.06
N GLU A 70 1.45 -5.01 -29.03
CA GLU A 70 2.19 -3.75 -28.99
C GLU A 70 1.80 -2.92 -27.76
N TYR A 71 0.52 -2.88 -27.41
CA TYR A 71 0.06 -2.19 -26.21
C TYR A 71 0.67 -2.79 -24.93
N VAL A 72 0.75 -4.12 -24.83
CA VAL A 72 1.44 -4.80 -23.70
C VAL A 72 2.91 -4.38 -23.64
N LYS A 73 3.62 -4.32 -24.78
CA LYS A 73 5.00 -3.84 -24.84
C LYS A 73 5.12 -2.39 -24.37
N VAL A 74 4.23 -1.50 -24.82
CA VAL A 74 4.21 -0.09 -24.41
C VAL A 74 4.04 0.02 -22.90
N LEU A 75 3.16 -0.78 -22.29
CA LEU A 75 3.00 -0.82 -20.84
C LEU A 75 4.22 -1.40 -20.12
N LEU A 76 4.83 -2.47 -20.64
CA LEU A 76 6.08 -3.01 -20.07
C LEU A 76 7.20 -1.97 -20.06
N MET A 77 7.37 -1.22 -21.14
CA MET A 77 8.40 -0.17 -21.23
C MET A 77 8.09 1.02 -20.33
N SER A 78 6.86 1.53 -20.37
CA SER A 78 6.47 2.73 -19.61
C SER A 78 6.31 2.44 -18.12
N ARG A 79 5.58 1.39 -17.74
CA ARG A 79 5.39 1.01 -16.34
C ARG A 79 6.64 0.36 -15.76
N GLY A 80 7.39 -0.43 -16.51
CA GLY A 80 8.64 -1.02 -16.03
C GLY A 80 9.78 -0.01 -15.87
N GLY A 81 9.94 0.90 -16.85
CA GLY A 81 11.04 1.86 -16.87
C GLY A 81 10.85 3.10 -16.00
N ASP A 82 9.61 3.51 -15.73
CA ASP A 82 9.31 4.70 -14.92
C ASP A 82 8.84 4.29 -13.50
N LEU A 83 7.53 4.20 -13.28
CA LEU A 83 6.88 3.86 -12.00
C LEU A 83 7.44 2.58 -11.35
N GLY A 84 7.56 1.52 -12.14
CA GLY A 84 8.06 0.23 -11.68
C GLY A 84 9.50 0.33 -11.22
N MET A 85 10.33 1.12 -11.89
CA MET A 85 11.72 1.34 -11.47
C MET A 85 11.81 2.10 -10.15
N MET A 86 10.94 3.09 -9.92
CA MET A 86 10.84 3.77 -8.62
C MET A 86 10.53 2.77 -7.50
N ILE A 87 9.52 1.91 -7.70
CA ILE A 87 9.11 0.91 -6.72
C ILE A 87 10.21 -0.13 -6.50
N MET A 88 10.84 -0.62 -7.57
CA MET A 88 11.91 -1.62 -7.49
C MET A 88 13.07 -1.10 -6.63
N VAL A 89 13.61 0.09 -6.93
CA VAL A 89 14.76 0.65 -6.19
C VAL A 89 14.39 0.90 -4.72
N LEU A 90 13.16 1.32 -4.44
CA LEU A 90 12.64 1.52 -3.09
C LEU A 90 12.54 0.20 -2.31
N CYS A 91 12.00 -0.85 -2.94
CA CYS A 91 11.97 -2.20 -2.36
C CYS A 91 13.37 -2.77 -2.14
N GLY A 92 14.30 -2.55 -3.08
CA GLY A 92 15.70 -2.95 -2.95
C GLY A 92 16.39 -2.22 -1.79
N PHE A 93 16.17 -0.91 -1.65
CA PHE A 93 16.66 -0.15 -0.51
C PHE A 93 16.10 -0.67 0.82
N ALA A 94 14.79 -0.92 0.90
CA ALA A 94 14.16 -1.47 2.10
C ALA A 94 14.69 -2.87 2.47
N ALA A 95 14.93 -3.72 1.46
CA ALA A 95 15.56 -5.03 1.65
C ALA A 95 16.99 -4.88 2.20
N TYR A 96 17.77 -3.94 1.67
CA TYR A 96 19.11 -3.65 2.15
C TYR A 96 19.13 -3.15 3.59
N MET A 97 18.24 -2.21 3.96
CA MET A 97 18.12 -1.69 5.33
C MET A 97 17.75 -2.78 6.34
N THR A 98 16.96 -3.75 5.90
CA THR A 98 16.64 -4.94 6.72
C THR A 98 17.87 -5.83 6.85
N HIS A 99 18.58 -6.10 5.75
CA HIS A 99 19.75 -6.97 5.74
C HIS A 99 20.89 -6.49 6.66
N ILE A 100 21.18 -5.18 6.67
CA ILE A 100 22.24 -4.61 7.52
C ILE A 100 21.80 -4.38 8.98
N GLY A 101 20.54 -4.70 9.32
CA GLY A 101 19.98 -4.57 10.66
C GLY A 101 19.60 -3.13 11.06
N ALA A 102 19.50 -2.21 10.09
CA ALA A 102 19.13 -0.82 10.37
C ALA A 102 17.67 -0.70 10.85
N ASN A 103 16.75 -1.47 10.24
CA ASN A 103 15.34 -1.52 10.65
C ASN A 103 15.19 -2.04 12.10
N ASP A 104 15.95 -3.07 12.46
CA ASP A 104 15.96 -3.63 13.83
C ASP A 104 16.43 -2.59 14.84
N MET A 105 17.40 -1.74 14.47
CA MET A 105 17.89 -0.69 15.35
C MET A 105 16.84 0.43 15.55
N VAL A 106 16.10 0.80 14.50
CA VAL A 106 14.96 1.74 14.63
C VAL A 106 13.97 1.20 15.67
N VAL A 107 13.58 -0.06 15.54
CA VAL A 107 12.66 -0.73 16.47
C VAL A 107 13.23 -0.69 17.89
N LYS A 108 14.49 -1.12 18.06
CA LYS A 108 15.15 -1.22 19.38
C LYS A 108 15.23 0.12 20.11
N LEU A 109 15.58 1.19 19.40
CA LEU A 109 15.67 2.52 20.01
C LEU A 109 14.28 3.10 20.29
N ALA A 110 13.33 2.92 19.38
CA ALA A 110 11.98 3.44 19.53
C ALA A 110 11.19 2.73 20.64
N SER A 111 11.45 1.44 20.89
CA SER A 111 10.77 0.66 21.93
C SER A 111 11.29 0.90 23.34
N ARG A 112 12.53 1.41 23.52
CA ARG A 112 13.15 1.63 24.84
C ARG A 112 12.35 2.53 25.78
N PRO A 113 11.88 3.72 25.37
CA PRO A 113 11.11 4.61 26.25
C PRO A 113 9.82 3.98 26.78
N LEU A 114 9.24 3.04 26.03
CA LEU A 114 7.98 2.39 26.40
C LEU A 114 8.12 1.47 27.61
N GLN A 115 9.32 0.95 27.88
CA GLN A 115 9.58 0.11 29.06
C GLN A 115 9.40 0.85 30.39
N TYR A 116 9.42 2.19 30.39
CA TYR A 116 9.22 2.99 31.59
C TYR A 116 7.74 3.28 31.91
N ILE A 117 6.80 2.86 31.05
CA ILE A 117 5.37 3.12 31.24
C ILE A 117 4.73 1.94 31.99
N ASN A 118 4.36 2.17 33.24
CA ASN A 118 3.75 1.15 34.10
C ASN A 118 2.23 0.97 33.90
N SER A 119 1.56 1.89 33.18
CA SER A 119 0.11 1.82 32.96
C SER A 119 -0.20 1.01 31.68
N PRO A 120 -0.87 -0.15 31.77
CA PRO A 120 -1.07 -1.05 30.63
C PRO A 120 -1.78 -0.36 29.45
N TYR A 121 -2.85 0.39 29.72
CA TYR A 121 -3.60 1.04 28.63
C TYR A 121 -2.88 2.25 28.04
N LEU A 122 -2.13 3.00 28.85
CA LEU A 122 -1.31 4.10 28.33
C LEU A 122 -0.15 3.55 27.49
N LEU A 123 0.48 2.45 27.94
CA LEU A 123 1.50 1.73 27.21
C LEU A 123 0.97 1.24 25.87
N MET A 124 -0.23 0.65 25.84
CA MET A 124 -0.85 0.15 24.60
C MET A 124 -0.99 1.24 23.53
N ILE A 125 -1.44 2.44 23.94
CA ILE A 125 -1.61 3.57 23.02
C ILE A 125 -0.28 4.18 22.61
N ALA A 126 0.65 4.36 23.55
CA ALA A 126 2.00 4.81 23.24
C ALA A 126 2.72 3.83 22.28
N ALA A 127 2.56 2.53 22.52
CA ALA A 127 3.06 1.44 21.68
C ALA A 127 2.51 1.52 20.26
N TYR A 128 1.19 1.75 20.11
CA TYR A 128 0.58 1.92 18.78
C TYR A 128 1.16 3.13 18.04
N PHE A 129 1.28 4.30 18.68
CA PHE A 129 1.86 5.48 18.03
C PHE A 129 3.32 5.26 17.64
N VAL A 130 4.13 4.68 18.52
CA VAL A 130 5.52 4.33 18.23
C VAL A 130 5.59 3.36 17.05
N ALA A 131 4.74 2.33 17.04
CA ALA A 131 4.70 1.37 15.95
C ALA A 131 4.27 2.00 14.61
N CYS A 132 3.33 2.95 14.62
CA CYS A 132 2.97 3.74 13.44
C CYS A 132 4.12 4.63 12.97
N LEU A 133 4.88 5.25 13.89
CA LEU A 133 6.07 6.02 13.52
C LEU A 133 7.15 5.10 12.92
N MET A 134 7.28 3.88 13.41
CA MET A 134 8.21 2.89 12.85
C MET A 134 7.82 2.45 11.43
N SER A 135 6.54 2.55 11.04
CA SER A 135 6.11 2.28 9.66
C SER A 135 6.63 3.31 8.65
N LEU A 136 7.21 4.44 9.09
CA LEU A 136 7.96 5.36 8.23
C LEU A 136 9.26 4.74 7.73
N ALA A 137 9.92 3.94 8.58
CA ALA A 137 11.19 3.28 8.27
C ALA A 137 10.98 1.90 7.65
N VAL A 138 10.00 1.14 8.16
CA VAL A 138 9.71 -0.22 7.72
C VAL A 138 8.46 -0.21 6.86
N SER A 139 8.66 -0.22 5.54
CA SER A 139 7.57 -0.18 4.55
C SER A 139 6.81 -1.51 4.40
N SER A 140 7.39 -2.63 4.85
CA SER A 140 6.74 -3.95 4.80
C SER A 140 5.84 -4.15 6.01
N ALA A 141 4.53 -4.32 5.79
CA ALA A 141 3.59 -4.57 6.87
C ALA A 141 3.86 -5.87 7.64
N THR A 142 4.11 -6.97 6.92
CA THR A 142 4.44 -8.26 7.54
C THR A 142 5.78 -8.17 8.28
N GLY A 143 6.79 -7.53 7.67
CA GLY A 143 8.09 -7.31 8.30
C GLY A 143 7.97 -6.50 9.59
N LEU A 144 7.24 -5.37 9.55
CA LEU A 144 6.98 -4.54 10.71
C LEU A 144 6.22 -5.31 11.81
N GLY A 145 5.18 -6.07 11.44
CA GLY A 145 4.41 -6.87 12.40
C GLY A 145 5.28 -7.91 13.11
N VAL A 146 6.11 -8.66 12.37
CA VAL A 146 7.05 -9.64 12.94
C VAL A 146 8.08 -8.98 13.84
N LEU A 147 8.63 -7.83 13.41
CA LEU A 147 9.57 -7.05 14.23
C LEU A 147 8.91 -6.58 15.52
N LEU A 148 7.69 -6.04 15.47
CA LEU A 148 6.96 -5.61 16.67
C LEU A 148 6.61 -6.79 17.59
N MET A 149 6.32 -7.95 17.03
CA MET A 149 6.08 -9.17 17.80
C MET A 149 7.33 -9.69 18.52
N ALA A 150 8.51 -9.51 17.94
CA ALA A 150 9.76 -9.86 18.60
C ALA A 150 10.16 -8.86 19.71
N THR A 151 9.53 -7.68 19.76
CA THR A 151 10.07 -6.54 20.51
C THR A 151 9.07 -5.90 21.45
N LEU A 152 8.00 -5.34 20.91
CA LEU A 152 6.99 -4.60 21.65
C LEU A 152 5.96 -5.53 22.30
N PHE A 153 5.66 -6.67 21.67
CA PHE A 153 4.71 -7.64 22.18
C PHE A 153 5.07 -8.20 23.56
N PRO A 154 6.31 -8.69 23.84
CA PRO A 154 6.66 -9.14 25.19
C PRO A 154 6.55 -8.04 26.25
N VAL A 155 6.95 -6.81 25.90
CA VAL A 155 6.85 -5.65 26.80
C VAL A 155 5.38 -5.35 27.16
N MET A 156 4.50 -5.34 26.15
CA MET A 156 3.07 -5.10 26.37
C MET A 156 2.43 -6.16 27.25
N VAL A 157 2.70 -7.44 26.95
CA VAL A 157 2.11 -8.57 27.69
C VAL A 157 2.57 -8.56 29.16
N ASN A 158 3.83 -8.25 29.44
CA ASN A 158 4.37 -8.23 30.81
C ASN A 158 3.84 -7.11 31.71
N VAL A 159 3.35 -6.02 31.13
CA VAL A 159 2.69 -4.93 31.88
C VAL A 159 1.18 -5.20 32.03
N GLY A 160 0.70 -6.37 31.59
CA GLY A 160 -0.68 -6.81 31.78
C GLY A 160 -1.62 -6.50 30.62
N ILE A 161 -1.11 -6.26 29.40
CA ILE A 161 -1.95 -6.22 28.19
C ILE A 161 -2.22 -7.66 27.73
N SER A 162 -3.45 -7.98 27.30
CA SER A 162 -3.76 -9.33 26.79
C SER A 162 -2.96 -9.66 25.52
N ARG A 163 -2.67 -10.94 25.29
CA ARG A 163 -1.98 -11.40 24.07
C ARG A 163 -2.70 -10.93 22.81
N GLY A 164 -4.03 -11.04 22.79
CA GLY A 164 -4.83 -10.59 21.66
C GLY A 164 -4.73 -9.08 21.43
N ALA A 165 -4.79 -8.27 22.48
CA ALA A 165 -4.65 -6.82 22.35
C ALA A 165 -3.25 -6.42 21.88
N ALA A 166 -2.21 -7.00 22.47
CA ALA A 166 -0.82 -6.79 22.07
C ALA A 166 -0.59 -7.17 20.59
N ALA A 167 -1.11 -8.33 20.17
CA ALA A 167 -1.07 -8.77 18.78
C ALA A 167 -1.78 -7.80 17.83
N ALA A 168 -2.97 -7.31 18.21
CA ALA A 168 -3.70 -6.32 17.42
C ALA A 168 -2.89 -5.02 17.24
N ILE A 169 -2.20 -4.55 18.27
CA ILE A 169 -1.33 -3.35 18.20
C ILE A 169 -0.13 -3.60 17.28
N CYS A 170 0.43 -4.82 17.27
CA CYS A 170 1.52 -5.17 16.34
C CYS A 170 1.05 -5.29 14.87
N ALA A 171 -0.20 -5.70 14.63
CA ALA A 171 -0.74 -5.89 13.27
C ALA A 171 -1.31 -4.60 12.63
N SER A 172 -1.74 -3.64 13.45
CA SER A 172 -2.42 -2.40 13.02
C SER A 172 -1.57 -1.24 12.47
N PRO A 173 -0.25 -1.10 12.70
CA PRO A 173 0.48 0.12 12.35
C PRO A 173 0.51 0.38 10.84
N ALA A 174 0.65 -0.68 10.05
CA ALA A 174 0.65 -0.62 8.60
C ALA A 174 -0.77 -0.57 8.00
N ALA A 175 -1.82 -0.42 8.81
CA ALA A 175 -3.19 -0.28 8.30
C ALA A 175 -3.43 1.10 7.66
N ILE A 176 -2.69 2.12 8.10
CA ILE A 176 -2.67 3.46 7.50
C ILE A 176 -1.25 3.74 7.02
N ILE A 177 -1.10 4.19 5.78
CA ILE A 177 0.22 4.53 5.25
C ILE A 177 0.64 5.92 5.77
N LEU A 178 1.79 5.94 6.47
CA LEU A 178 2.47 7.17 6.90
C LEU A 178 3.67 7.52 6.03
N ALA A 179 4.33 6.53 5.42
CA ALA A 179 5.62 6.68 4.74
C ALA A 179 5.49 7.42 3.39
N PRO A 180 6.00 8.66 3.28
CA PRO A 180 5.90 9.47 2.06
C PRO A 180 6.62 8.84 0.86
N THR A 181 7.72 8.14 1.16
CA THR A 181 8.57 7.46 0.19
C THR A 181 8.28 5.96 0.15
N SER A 182 7.01 5.55 0.35
CA SER A 182 6.58 4.17 0.09
C SER A 182 6.14 4.01 -1.36
N GLY A 183 6.31 2.81 -1.92
CA GLY A 183 5.96 2.54 -3.32
C GLY A 183 4.50 2.84 -3.62
N ASP A 184 3.62 2.59 -2.65
CA ASP A 184 2.18 2.86 -2.77
C ASP A 184 1.89 4.36 -2.88
N VAL A 185 2.56 5.20 -2.08
CA VAL A 185 2.38 6.67 -2.09
C VAL A 185 2.98 7.27 -3.36
N VAL A 186 4.13 6.77 -3.82
CA VAL A 186 4.74 7.21 -5.09
C VAL A 186 3.81 6.93 -6.27
N LEU A 187 3.24 5.72 -6.31
CA LEU A 187 2.27 5.34 -7.33
C LEU A 187 0.98 6.17 -7.22
N ALA A 188 0.47 6.37 -6.00
CA ALA A 188 -0.71 7.18 -5.72
C ALA A 188 -0.54 8.63 -6.17
N ALA A 189 0.62 9.23 -5.89
CA ALA A 189 0.94 10.61 -6.30
C ALA A 189 0.95 10.73 -7.83
N LYS A 190 1.56 9.77 -8.53
CA LYS A 190 1.60 9.74 -9.99
C LYS A 190 0.20 9.57 -10.59
N ALA A 191 -0.60 8.65 -10.07
CA ALA A 191 -1.98 8.45 -10.51
C ALA A 191 -2.88 9.66 -10.19
N SER A 192 -2.50 10.42 -9.16
CA SER A 192 -3.19 11.67 -8.80
C SER A 192 -2.74 12.88 -9.63
N GLU A 193 -1.69 12.69 -10.45
CA GLU A 193 -0.96 13.73 -11.18
C GLU A 193 -0.51 14.89 -10.28
N MET A 194 -0.07 14.56 -9.07
CA MET A 194 0.42 15.51 -8.08
C MET A 194 1.92 15.29 -7.83
N PRO A 195 2.71 16.36 -7.58
CA PRO A 195 4.06 16.22 -7.07
C PRO A 195 4.06 15.39 -5.79
N LEU A 196 5.05 14.49 -5.64
CA LEU A 196 5.13 13.55 -4.52
C LEU A 196 5.05 14.25 -3.16
N ILE A 197 5.79 15.36 -2.99
CA ILE A 197 5.85 16.10 -1.74
C ILE A 197 4.49 16.68 -1.38
N ASP A 198 3.79 17.25 -2.37
CA ASP A 198 2.46 17.82 -2.16
C ASP A 198 1.46 16.72 -1.81
N PHE A 199 1.42 15.64 -2.59
CA PHE A 199 0.53 14.51 -2.34
C PHE A 199 0.76 13.88 -0.97
N ALA A 200 2.03 13.65 -0.60
CA ALA A 200 2.38 12.94 0.61
C ALA A 200 2.23 13.81 1.86
N PHE A 201 2.80 15.03 1.87
CA PHE A 201 2.86 15.85 3.08
C PHE A 201 1.70 16.82 3.25
N LYS A 202 1.17 17.40 2.17
CA LYS A 202 0.09 18.38 2.27
C LYS A 202 -1.29 17.72 2.31
N THR A 203 -1.44 16.58 1.66
CA THR A 203 -2.75 15.93 1.51
C THR A 203 -2.87 14.64 2.31
N THR A 204 -2.01 13.65 2.05
CA THR A 204 -2.16 12.30 2.62
C THR A 204 -1.79 12.25 4.11
N LEU A 205 -0.66 12.85 4.50
CA LEU A 205 -0.15 12.77 5.87
C LEU A 205 -1.12 13.36 6.92
N PRO A 206 -1.76 14.53 6.73
CA PRO A 206 -2.76 15.04 7.66
C PRO A 206 -3.94 14.09 7.85
N ILE A 207 -4.43 13.50 6.76
CA ILE A 207 -5.52 12.50 6.77
C ILE A 207 -5.08 11.25 7.54
N SER A 208 -3.87 10.74 7.26
CA SER A 208 -3.30 9.59 7.96
C SER A 208 -3.15 9.84 9.47
N ILE A 209 -2.67 11.02 9.87
CA ILE A 209 -2.52 11.39 11.29
C ILE A 209 -3.88 11.42 11.99
N ALA A 210 -4.90 12.04 11.38
CA ALA A 210 -6.25 12.06 11.93
C ALA A 210 -6.82 10.65 12.09
N ALA A 211 -6.64 9.79 11.08
CA ALA A 211 -7.06 8.40 11.13
C ALA A 211 -6.35 7.61 12.24
N ILE A 212 -5.02 7.75 12.36
CA ILE A 212 -4.22 7.07 13.40
C ILE A 212 -4.67 7.50 14.81
N ILE A 213 -4.90 8.80 15.05
CA ILE A 213 -5.38 9.28 16.34
C ILE A 213 -6.73 8.64 16.69
N CYS A 214 -7.67 8.60 15.73
CA CYS A 214 -8.99 8.01 15.95
C CYS A 214 -8.91 6.49 16.11
N MET A 215 -8.04 5.81 15.37
CA MET A 215 -7.74 4.39 15.52
C MET A 215 -7.15 4.09 16.90
N ALA A 216 -6.26 4.92 17.42
CA ALA A 216 -5.68 4.76 18.75
C ALA A 216 -6.77 4.83 19.83
N VAL A 217 -7.67 5.82 19.74
CA VAL A 217 -8.82 5.95 20.63
C VAL A 217 -9.73 4.72 20.52
N ALA A 218 -10.00 4.24 19.30
CA ALA A 218 -10.79 3.03 19.09
C ALA A 218 -10.10 1.78 19.67
N HIS A 219 -8.79 1.63 19.53
CA HIS A 219 -8.01 0.57 20.16
C HIS A 219 -8.18 0.60 21.68
N PHE A 220 -8.07 1.78 22.30
CA PHE A 220 -8.23 1.92 23.76
C PHE A 220 -9.55 1.32 24.26
N PHE A 221 -10.67 1.71 23.65
CA PHE A 221 -12.00 1.28 24.09
C PHE A 221 -12.31 -0.16 23.66
N TRP A 222 -11.95 -0.54 22.43
CA TRP A 222 -12.31 -1.84 21.86
C TRP A 222 -11.55 -2.99 22.51
N GLN A 223 -10.25 -2.84 22.74
CA GLN A 223 -9.46 -3.88 23.41
C GLN A 223 -9.97 -4.10 24.84
N ARG A 224 -10.25 -3.03 25.58
CA ARG A 224 -10.80 -3.10 26.95
C ARG A 224 -12.16 -3.79 27.00
N TYR A 225 -13.03 -3.52 26.04
CA TYR A 225 -14.32 -4.19 25.93
C TYR A 225 -14.17 -5.69 25.69
N LEU A 226 -13.31 -6.08 24.74
CA LEU A 226 -13.06 -7.49 24.43
C LEU A 226 -12.39 -8.23 25.58
N ASP A 227 -11.38 -7.64 26.22
CA ASP A 227 -10.68 -8.24 27.36
C ASP A 227 -11.64 -8.49 28.53
N LYS A 228 -12.55 -7.54 28.82
CA LYS A 228 -13.59 -7.71 29.84
C LYS A 228 -14.60 -8.81 29.46
N LYS A 229 -14.95 -8.92 28.18
CA LYS A 229 -15.92 -9.90 27.69
C LYS A 229 -15.35 -11.32 27.70
N GLU A 230 -14.06 -11.47 27.48
CA GLU A 230 -13.36 -12.76 27.34
C GLU A 230 -12.76 -13.28 28.65
N ASN A 231 -12.86 -12.52 29.77
CA ASN A 231 -12.28 -12.85 31.08
C ASN A 231 -10.81 -13.29 30.97
N VAL A 232 -10.01 -12.50 30.25
CA VAL A 232 -8.64 -12.87 29.87
C VAL A 232 -7.72 -12.98 31.09
N SER A 233 -7.00 -14.10 31.21
CA SER A 233 -5.91 -14.26 32.17
C SER A 233 -4.63 -13.59 31.66
N HIS A 234 -3.95 -12.85 32.53
CA HIS A 234 -2.66 -12.26 32.20
C HIS A 234 -1.54 -13.30 32.34
N GLU A 235 -0.75 -13.48 31.29
CA GLU A 235 0.46 -14.29 31.30
C GLU A 235 1.67 -13.36 31.27
N MET A 236 2.75 -13.72 31.98
CA MET A 236 4.04 -13.06 31.81
C MET A 236 4.89 -13.87 30.83
N LEU A 237 5.59 -13.18 29.94
CA LEU A 237 6.53 -13.76 28.98
C LEU A 237 7.94 -13.32 29.34
N ASP A 238 8.95 -14.14 29.08
CA ASP A 238 10.33 -13.65 29.17
C ASP A 238 10.55 -12.54 28.14
N VAL A 239 11.05 -11.38 28.60
CA VAL A 239 11.45 -10.29 27.70
C VAL A 239 12.77 -10.69 27.06
N SER A 240 12.71 -11.24 25.85
CA SER A 240 13.90 -11.37 25.02
C SER A 240 14.36 -9.99 24.57
N GLU A 241 15.58 -9.58 24.94
CA GLU A 241 16.19 -8.37 24.39
C GLU A 241 16.44 -8.52 22.89
N ILE A 242 16.29 -7.43 22.13
CA ILE A 242 16.67 -7.40 20.71
C ILE A 242 18.18 -7.58 20.60
N THR A 243 18.58 -8.76 20.12
CA THR A 243 19.94 -9.05 19.69
C THR A 243 20.13 -8.54 18.26
N THR A 244 20.53 -7.27 18.12
CA THR A 244 21.02 -6.73 16.84
C THR A 244 22.49 -6.38 16.98
N THR A 245 23.26 -6.71 15.95
CA THR A 245 24.69 -6.39 15.86
C THR A 245 24.92 -5.01 15.23
N ALA A 246 23.87 -4.38 14.68
CA ALA A 246 23.97 -3.08 14.04
C ALA A 246 24.31 -1.97 15.06
N PRO A 247 25.12 -0.95 14.70
CA PRO A 247 25.37 0.21 15.54
C PRO A 247 24.12 1.09 15.71
N ALA A 248 24.04 1.82 16.83
CA ALA A 248 22.89 2.67 17.11
C ALA A 248 22.61 3.73 16.02
N TYR A 249 23.65 4.29 15.41
CA TYR A 249 23.52 5.30 14.37
C TYR A 249 22.91 4.77 13.07
N TYR A 250 22.79 3.45 12.87
CA TYR A 250 22.12 2.88 11.69
C TYR A 250 20.63 3.19 11.66
N ALA A 251 20.01 3.51 12.80
CA ALA A 251 18.61 3.88 12.88
C ALA A 251 18.24 5.09 12.00
N ILE A 252 19.20 5.94 11.61
CA ILE A 252 18.92 7.06 10.72
C ILE A 252 18.78 6.65 9.25
N LEU A 253 19.45 5.55 8.84
CA LEU A 253 19.57 5.15 7.43
C LEU A 253 18.21 4.92 6.76
N PRO A 254 17.24 4.21 7.38
CA PRO A 254 15.93 3.99 6.77
C PRO A 254 15.14 5.28 6.47
N PHE A 255 15.44 6.37 7.19
CA PHE A 255 14.78 7.68 7.01
C PHE A 255 15.47 8.57 5.97
N THR A 256 16.68 8.19 5.51
CA THR A 256 17.44 8.99 4.55
C THR A 256 16.68 9.29 3.24
N PRO A 257 15.83 8.41 2.68
CA PRO A 257 15.05 8.75 1.49
C PRO A 257 14.07 9.91 1.73
N ILE A 258 13.43 9.96 2.91
CA ILE A 258 12.50 11.03 3.28
C ILE A 258 13.26 12.35 3.38
N LEU A 259 14.42 12.35 4.06
CA LEU A 259 15.29 13.52 4.16
C LEU A 259 15.78 13.97 2.78
N GLY A 260 16.18 13.03 1.92
CA GLY A 260 16.65 13.31 0.58
C GLY A 260 15.57 13.97 -0.29
N VAL A 261 14.34 13.45 -0.28
CA VAL A 261 13.23 14.05 -1.04
C VAL A 261 12.90 15.47 -0.55
N LEU A 262 13.02 15.74 0.76
CA LEU A 262 12.78 17.08 1.31
C LEU A 262 13.91 18.09 1.02
N VAL A 263 15.16 17.64 0.94
CA VAL A 263 16.33 18.50 0.66
C VAL A 263 16.47 18.77 -0.84
N PHE A 264 16.21 17.77 -1.68
CA PHE A 264 16.34 17.85 -3.15
C PHE A 264 15.00 18.16 -3.84
N ASP A 265 14.19 19.03 -3.23
CA ASP A 265 12.87 19.45 -3.72
C ASP A 265 12.89 20.68 -4.65
N GLY A 266 14.08 21.19 -4.98
CA GLY A 266 14.26 22.42 -5.77
C GLY A 266 14.36 23.71 -4.94
N LYS A 267 14.06 23.70 -3.63
CA LYS A 267 14.20 24.89 -2.77
C LYS A 267 15.58 25.04 -2.15
N TRP A 268 16.11 23.94 -1.61
CA TRP A 268 17.40 23.93 -0.91
C TRP A 268 18.52 23.31 -1.75
N GLY A 269 18.19 22.30 -2.55
CA GLY A 269 19.07 21.68 -3.53
C GLY A 269 18.41 21.58 -4.90
N PRO A 270 19.10 21.02 -5.92
CA PRO A 270 18.50 20.74 -7.21
C PRO A 270 17.33 19.76 -7.06
N GLU A 271 16.31 19.91 -7.89
CA GLU A 271 15.19 18.96 -7.95
C GLU A 271 15.69 17.62 -8.51
N LEU A 272 15.76 16.59 -7.65
CA LEU A 272 16.21 15.26 -8.05
C LEU A 272 15.03 14.30 -8.16
N HIS A 273 15.08 13.45 -9.18
CA HIS A 273 14.15 12.34 -9.30
C HIS A 273 14.31 11.37 -8.10
N ILE A 274 13.22 10.78 -7.63
CA ILE A 274 13.23 9.90 -6.45
C ILE A 274 14.21 8.72 -6.59
N ILE A 275 14.34 8.17 -7.80
CA ILE A 275 15.31 7.09 -8.09
C ILE A 275 16.73 7.56 -7.78
N THR A 276 17.09 8.77 -8.22
CA THR A 276 18.41 9.35 -7.98
C THR A 276 18.67 9.51 -6.48
N VAL A 277 17.67 10.01 -5.73
CA VAL A 277 17.76 10.14 -4.27
C VAL A 277 17.97 8.76 -3.61
N LEU A 278 17.20 7.75 -4.00
CA LEU A 278 17.32 6.40 -3.44
C LEU A 278 18.67 5.74 -3.76
N VAL A 279 19.22 5.96 -4.95
CA VAL A 279 20.56 5.48 -5.32
C VAL A 279 21.63 6.14 -4.47
N ILE A 280 21.52 7.45 -4.22
CA ILE A 280 22.42 8.17 -3.29
C ILE A 280 22.30 7.59 -1.88
N CYS A 281 21.08 7.36 -1.37
CA CYS A 281 20.87 6.74 -0.06
C CYS A 281 21.47 5.33 0.04
N MET A 282 21.31 4.52 -1.01
CA MET A 282 21.88 3.17 -1.07
C MET A 282 23.41 3.21 -1.10
N LEU A 283 23.99 4.11 -1.89
CA LEU A 283 25.45 4.32 -1.93
C LEU A 283 25.99 4.77 -0.57
N LEU A 284 25.32 5.73 0.07
CA LEU A 284 25.69 6.21 1.40
C LEU A 284 25.64 5.08 2.44
N ALA A 285 24.58 4.27 2.44
CA ALA A 285 24.48 3.12 3.33
C ALA A 285 25.59 2.08 3.07
N ALA A 286 25.91 1.80 1.80
CA ALA A 286 26.98 0.88 1.43
C ALA A 286 28.38 1.38 1.84
N ILE A 287 28.64 2.69 1.70
CA ILE A 287 29.88 3.31 2.18
C ILE A 287 29.99 3.21 3.70
N ILE A 288 28.90 3.47 4.43
CA ILE A 288 28.86 3.36 5.89
C ILE A 288 29.10 1.91 6.35
N GLU A 289 28.49 0.93 5.67
CA GLU A 289 28.73 -0.49 5.95
C GLU A 289 30.20 -0.85 5.67
N PHE A 290 30.77 -0.38 4.55
CA PHE A 290 32.19 -0.59 4.24
C PHE A 290 33.13 -0.01 5.29
N ILE A 291 32.90 1.22 5.75
CA ILE A 291 33.72 1.86 6.80
C ILE A 291 33.61 1.07 8.12
N ARG A 292 32.46 0.44 8.39
CA ARG A 292 32.27 -0.37 9.60
C ARG A 292 32.99 -1.71 9.52
N CYS A 293 32.82 -2.46 8.42
CA CYS A 293 33.32 -3.83 8.32
C CYS A 293 34.70 -3.96 7.65
N PHE A 294 35.15 -2.92 6.92
CA PHE A 294 36.33 -2.92 6.05
C PHE A 294 36.42 -4.17 5.14
N ASP A 295 35.26 -4.68 4.71
CA ASP A 295 35.11 -5.92 3.96
C ASP A 295 34.18 -5.68 2.77
N ALA A 296 34.79 -5.47 1.60
CA ALA A 296 34.05 -5.20 0.37
C ALA A 296 33.17 -6.39 -0.07
N GLN A 297 33.58 -7.63 0.23
CA GLN A 297 32.84 -8.82 -0.16
C GLN A 297 31.50 -8.89 0.58
N LYS A 298 31.49 -8.55 1.87
CA LYS A 298 30.24 -8.42 2.65
C LYS A 298 29.33 -7.33 2.12
N VAL A 299 29.89 -6.15 1.81
CA VAL A 299 29.10 -5.02 1.28
C VAL A 299 28.46 -5.40 -0.06
N PHE A 300 29.21 -6.00 -0.98
CA PHE A 300 28.68 -6.44 -2.27
C PHE A 300 27.63 -7.55 -2.12
N SER A 301 27.86 -8.53 -1.23
CA SER A 301 26.86 -9.55 -0.92
C SER A 301 25.56 -8.94 -0.37
N GLY A 302 25.67 -7.90 0.45
CA GLY A 302 24.51 -7.15 0.92
C GLY A 302 23.79 -6.38 -0.19
N LEU A 303 24.53 -5.77 -1.13
CA LEU A 303 23.93 -5.12 -2.31
C LEU A 303 23.21 -6.12 -3.23
N GLU A 304 23.67 -7.36 -3.33
CA GLU A 304 22.92 -8.41 -4.04
C GLU A 304 21.55 -8.69 -3.39
N VAL A 305 21.43 -8.57 -2.06
CA VAL A 305 20.13 -8.65 -1.38
C VAL A 305 19.23 -7.49 -1.82
N ALA A 306 19.78 -6.29 -2.01
CA ALA A 306 19.04 -5.15 -2.56
C ALA A 306 18.52 -5.47 -3.97
N TYR A 307 19.37 -6.00 -4.85
CA TYR A 307 18.99 -6.35 -6.21
C TYR A 307 17.96 -7.49 -6.28
N ARG A 308 18.04 -8.48 -5.37
CA ARG A 308 16.99 -9.49 -5.22
C ARG A 308 15.66 -8.86 -4.79
N GLY A 309 15.70 -7.92 -3.85
CA GLY A 309 14.51 -7.13 -3.48
C GLY A 309 13.91 -6.35 -4.65
N MET A 310 14.76 -5.81 -5.55
CA MET A 310 14.29 -5.20 -6.80
C MET A 310 13.63 -6.22 -7.74
N ALA A 311 14.22 -7.42 -7.89
CA ALA A 311 13.68 -8.48 -8.73
C ALA A 311 12.33 -9.02 -8.21
N ASP A 312 12.19 -9.18 -6.90
CA ASP A 312 10.94 -9.59 -6.26
C ASP A 312 9.84 -8.53 -6.50
N ALA A 313 10.20 -7.24 -6.39
CA ALA A 313 9.29 -6.14 -6.70
C ALA A 313 8.90 -6.09 -8.19
N PHE A 314 9.82 -6.41 -9.10
CA PHE A 314 9.49 -6.55 -10.52
C PHE A 314 8.41 -7.61 -10.74
N ALA A 315 8.64 -8.82 -10.22
CA ALA A 315 7.75 -9.96 -10.42
C ALA A 315 6.38 -9.76 -9.76
N SER A 316 6.34 -9.18 -8.56
CA SER A 316 5.12 -9.06 -7.76
C SER A 316 4.33 -7.77 -8.02
N VAL A 317 5.01 -6.64 -8.22
CA VAL A 317 4.37 -5.31 -8.33
C VAL A 317 4.34 -4.83 -9.77
N VAL A 318 5.49 -4.77 -10.43
CA VAL A 318 5.58 -4.18 -11.78
C VAL A 318 4.75 -4.97 -12.79
N MET A 319 4.83 -6.30 -12.76
CA MET A 319 4.01 -7.15 -13.62
C MET A 319 2.51 -7.00 -13.33
N LEU A 320 2.12 -6.79 -12.08
CA LEU A 320 0.73 -6.53 -11.72
C LEU A 320 0.26 -5.19 -12.28
N LEU A 321 1.08 -4.14 -12.20
CA LEU A 321 0.76 -2.82 -12.78
C LEU A 321 0.59 -2.91 -14.31
N VAL A 322 1.43 -3.68 -14.99
CA VAL A 322 1.28 -3.90 -16.44
C VAL A 322 -0.02 -4.64 -16.72
N ALA A 323 -0.33 -5.73 -16.01
CA ALA A 323 -1.57 -6.46 -16.18
C ALA A 323 -2.81 -5.60 -15.90
N ALA A 324 -2.76 -4.80 -14.84
CA ALA A 324 -3.80 -3.85 -14.48
C ALA A 324 -3.99 -2.76 -15.54
N GLY A 325 -2.90 -2.23 -16.09
CA GLY A 325 -2.93 -1.28 -17.20
C GLY A 325 -3.58 -1.86 -18.46
N VAL A 326 -3.26 -3.11 -18.81
CA VAL A 326 -3.91 -3.82 -19.94
C VAL A 326 -5.40 -3.97 -19.68
N PHE A 327 -5.79 -4.34 -18.46
CA PHE A 327 -7.20 -4.46 -18.06
C PHE A 327 -7.94 -3.11 -18.08
N ALA A 328 -7.33 -2.07 -17.54
CA ALA A 328 -7.86 -0.70 -17.53
C ALA A 328 -8.00 -0.12 -18.95
N GLN A 329 -7.10 -0.47 -19.86
CA GLN A 329 -7.24 -0.13 -21.26
C GLN A 329 -8.40 -0.88 -21.89
N GLY A 330 -8.50 -2.19 -21.69
CA GLY A 330 -9.60 -3.00 -22.20
C GLY A 330 -10.97 -2.47 -21.77
N LEU A 331 -11.16 -2.15 -20.48
CA LEU A 331 -12.42 -1.57 -19.99
C LEU A 331 -12.71 -0.20 -20.63
N SER A 332 -11.68 0.62 -20.79
CA SER A 332 -11.81 1.93 -21.42
C SER A 332 -12.16 1.85 -22.89
N THR A 333 -11.52 0.97 -23.66
CA THR A 333 -11.73 0.89 -25.10
C THR A 333 -13.03 0.18 -25.44
N VAL A 334 -13.52 -0.72 -24.57
CA VAL A 334 -14.87 -1.30 -24.68
C VAL A 334 -15.97 -0.31 -24.29
N GLY A 335 -15.68 0.87 -23.73
CA GLY A 335 -16.70 1.88 -23.39
C GLY A 335 -17.32 1.75 -22.00
N PHE A 336 -16.87 0.76 -21.20
CA PHE A 336 -17.37 0.51 -19.84
C PHE A 336 -17.22 1.71 -18.90
N ILE A 337 -16.10 2.44 -18.97
CA ILE A 337 -15.85 3.60 -18.10
C ILE A 337 -16.90 4.70 -18.33
N SER A 338 -17.23 4.97 -19.59
CA SER A 338 -18.26 5.96 -19.95
C SER A 338 -19.63 5.57 -19.40
N GLY A 339 -20.03 4.31 -19.54
CA GLY A 339 -21.29 3.84 -18.97
C GLY A 339 -21.35 3.86 -17.44
N LEU A 340 -20.23 3.61 -16.74
CA LEU A 340 -20.16 3.76 -15.28
C LEU A 340 -20.36 5.21 -14.84
N ILE A 341 -19.83 6.16 -15.60
CA ILE A 341 -19.95 7.59 -15.30
C ILE A 341 -21.39 8.06 -15.48
N ASP A 342 -22.04 7.67 -16.58
CA ASP A 342 -23.45 8.00 -16.81
C ASP A 342 -24.35 7.45 -15.70
N LEU A 343 -24.07 6.22 -15.23
CA LEU A 343 -24.75 5.65 -14.08
C LEU A 343 -24.46 6.44 -12.80
N ALA A 344 -23.20 6.77 -12.50
CA ALA A 344 -22.82 7.51 -11.30
C ALA A 344 -23.41 8.92 -11.25
N GLN A 345 -23.48 9.63 -12.39
CA GLN A 345 -24.08 10.96 -12.51
C GLN A 345 -25.60 10.92 -12.28
N SER A 346 -26.28 9.82 -12.60
CA SER A 346 -27.71 9.66 -12.34
C SER A 346 -28.08 9.60 -10.84
N PHE A 347 -27.12 9.35 -9.95
CA PHE A 347 -27.31 9.25 -8.50
C PHE A 347 -26.99 10.54 -7.70
N GLY A 348 -26.65 11.67 -8.35
CA GLY A 348 -26.34 12.94 -7.67
C GLY A 348 -24.84 13.29 -7.71
N THR A 349 -24.19 13.49 -6.55
CA THR A 349 -22.74 13.83 -6.47
C THR A 349 -21.86 12.66 -6.92
N GLY A 350 -21.73 12.49 -8.24
CA GLY A 350 -21.03 11.36 -8.86
C GLY A 350 -19.61 11.12 -8.30
N GLY A 351 -18.92 12.17 -7.86
CA GLY A 351 -17.62 12.07 -7.19
C GLY A 351 -17.64 11.27 -5.88
N LEU A 352 -18.53 11.60 -4.94
CA LEU A 352 -18.63 10.90 -3.65
C LEU A 352 -19.08 9.44 -3.86
N VAL A 353 -20.04 9.22 -4.77
CA VAL A 353 -20.49 7.87 -5.13
C VAL A 353 -19.32 7.05 -5.68
N MET A 354 -18.53 7.62 -6.60
CA MET A 354 -17.36 6.95 -7.16
C MET A 354 -16.29 6.66 -6.11
N MET A 355 -16.01 7.61 -5.21
CA MET A 355 -15.10 7.40 -4.09
C MET A 355 -15.56 6.20 -3.24
N MET A 356 -16.83 6.16 -2.84
CA MET A 356 -17.38 5.09 -2.02
C MET A 356 -17.33 3.73 -2.74
N VAL A 357 -17.65 3.69 -4.03
CA VAL A 357 -17.55 2.47 -4.84
C VAL A 357 -16.10 1.96 -4.84
N LEU A 358 -15.13 2.82 -5.19
CA LEU A 358 -13.72 2.44 -5.24
C LEU A 358 -13.19 2.00 -3.87
N VAL A 359 -13.57 2.69 -2.80
CA VAL A 359 -13.21 2.32 -1.42
C VAL A 359 -13.74 0.93 -1.06
N ILE A 360 -15.03 0.68 -1.27
CA ILE A 360 -15.68 -0.57 -0.88
C ILE A 360 -15.10 -1.74 -1.69
N ILE A 361 -15.02 -1.63 -3.01
CA ILE A 361 -14.50 -2.74 -3.84
C ILE A 361 -13.03 -3.03 -3.52
N THR A 362 -12.22 -1.99 -3.29
CA THR A 362 -10.79 -2.14 -2.99
C THR A 362 -10.59 -2.77 -1.62
N MET A 363 -11.35 -2.32 -0.62
CA MET A 363 -11.31 -2.90 0.73
C MET A 363 -11.73 -4.38 0.72
N LEU A 364 -12.83 -4.73 0.04
CA LEU A 364 -13.29 -6.11 -0.06
C LEU A 364 -12.28 -6.99 -0.80
N ALA A 365 -11.68 -6.47 -1.88
CA ALA A 365 -10.60 -7.16 -2.59
C ALA A 365 -9.36 -7.35 -1.68
N ALA A 366 -8.99 -6.37 -0.86
CA ALA A 366 -7.88 -6.49 0.08
C ALA A 366 -8.18 -7.48 1.21
N MET A 367 -9.41 -7.49 1.72
CA MET A 367 -9.87 -8.44 2.73
C MET A 367 -9.84 -9.87 2.23
N THR A 368 -10.24 -10.10 0.98
CA THR A 368 -10.29 -11.44 0.38
C THR A 368 -8.92 -11.95 -0.03
N THR A 369 -8.08 -11.09 -0.61
CA THR A 369 -6.73 -11.47 -1.06
C THR A 369 -5.68 -11.46 0.05
N GLY A 370 -5.93 -10.77 1.15
CA GLY A 370 -4.94 -10.55 2.21
C GLY A 370 -3.79 -9.63 1.82
N SER A 371 -3.90 -8.94 0.68
CA SER A 371 -2.89 -8.00 0.17
C SER A 371 -3.47 -6.59 0.09
N GLY A 372 -2.77 -5.61 0.65
CA GLY A 372 -3.13 -4.19 0.52
C GLY A 372 -2.60 -3.59 -0.78
N ASN A 373 -1.57 -4.18 -1.36
CA ASN A 373 -0.92 -3.63 -2.53
C ASN A 373 -1.61 -4.14 -3.80
N ALA A 374 -2.02 -5.41 -3.83
CA ALA A 374 -2.56 -5.99 -5.06
C ALA A 374 -3.85 -5.31 -5.56
N PRO A 375 -4.87 -5.07 -4.70
CA PRO A 375 -6.09 -4.36 -5.13
C PRO A 375 -5.82 -2.90 -5.47
N PHE A 376 -4.99 -2.22 -4.67
CA PHE A 376 -4.64 -0.83 -4.95
C PHE A 376 -3.94 -0.69 -6.30
N TYR A 377 -2.91 -1.50 -6.58
CA TYR A 377 -2.20 -1.50 -7.86
C TYR A 377 -3.08 -1.87 -9.04
N ALA A 378 -4.06 -2.76 -8.83
CA ALA A 378 -5.02 -3.12 -9.86
C ALA A 378 -5.97 -1.97 -10.23
N PHE A 379 -6.51 -1.28 -9.23
CA PHE A 379 -7.54 -0.25 -9.45
C PHE A 379 -6.99 1.16 -9.66
N VAL A 380 -5.77 1.45 -9.19
CA VAL A 380 -5.17 2.79 -9.33
C VAL A 380 -4.93 3.19 -10.79
N GLU A 381 -4.73 2.22 -11.69
CA GLU A 381 -4.62 2.45 -13.14
C GLU A 381 -5.94 2.98 -13.76
N LEU A 382 -7.08 2.79 -13.09
CA LEU A 382 -8.36 3.33 -13.54
C LEU A 382 -8.53 4.81 -13.19
N ILE A 383 -7.81 5.31 -12.18
CA ILE A 383 -8.03 6.64 -11.62
C ILE A 383 -7.90 7.74 -12.67
N PRO A 384 -6.79 7.87 -13.43
CA PRO A 384 -6.63 9.01 -14.34
C PRO A 384 -7.76 9.11 -15.37
N LYS A 385 -8.27 7.96 -15.84
CA LYS A 385 -9.39 7.92 -16.79
C LYS A 385 -10.71 8.31 -16.14
N LEU A 386 -11.02 7.73 -14.97
CA LEU A 386 -12.22 8.04 -14.21
C LEU A 386 -12.28 9.53 -13.84
N SER A 387 -11.23 10.05 -13.22
CA SER A 387 -11.17 11.44 -12.80
C SER A 387 -11.18 12.41 -13.97
N GLY A 388 -10.47 12.09 -15.06
CA GLY A 388 -10.41 12.93 -16.26
C GLY A 388 -11.75 13.04 -16.95
N GLN A 389 -12.48 11.94 -17.11
CA GLN A 389 -13.82 11.94 -17.71
C GLN A 389 -14.89 12.56 -16.79
N MET A 390 -14.74 12.40 -15.47
CA MET A 390 -15.65 13.01 -14.49
C MET A 390 -15.33 14.49 -14.22
N GLY A 391 -14.18 14.99 -14.66
CA GLY A 391 -13.72 16.35 -14.37
C GLY A 391 -13.39 16.60 -12.90
N ILE A 392 -13.08 15.56 -12.13
CA ILE A 392 -12.80 15.66 -10.69
C ILE A 392 -11.30 15.52 -10.41
N ASN A 393 -10.89 15.98 -9.23
CA ASN A 393 -9.53 15.83 -8.75
C ASN A 393 -9.19 14.33 -8.57
N PRO A 394 -8.17 13.80 -9.27
CA PRO A 394 -7.77 12.40 -9.12
C PRO A 394 -7.43 12.00 -7.67
N ALA A 395 -6.84 12.92 -6.88
CA ALA A 395 -6.46 12.65 -5.49
C ALA A 395 -7.65 12.36 -4.59
N TYR A 396 -8.81 12.94 -4.90
CA TYR A 396 -10.07 12.72 -4.17
C TYR A 396 -10.51 11.25 -4.24
N LEU A 397 -10.17 10.54 -5.32
CA LEU A 397 -10.42 9.10 -5.45
C LEU A 397 -9.24 8.27 -4.91
N THR A 398 -8.00 8.67 -5.21
CA THR A 398 -6.82 7.85 -4.92
C THR A 398 -6.54 7.68 -3.43
N ILE A 399 -6.61 8.75 -2.63
CA ILE A 399 -6.24 8.73 -1.20
C ILE A 399 -7.10 7.76 -0.39
N PRO A 400 -8.45 7.85 -0.43
CA PRO A 400 -9.28 6.95 0.35
C PRO A 400 -9.18 5.51 -0.16
N MET A 401 -8.99 5.30 -1.48
CA MET A 401 -8.75 3.97 -2.05
C MET A 401 -7.44 3.35 -1.55
N LEU A 402 -6.34 4.13 -1.52
CA LEU A 402 -5.03 3.72 -1.00
C LEU A 402 -5.13 3.22 0.45
N GLN A 403 -5.80 4.00 1.30
CA GLN A 403 -5.95 3.63 2.71
C GLN A 403 -6.94 2.48 2.88
N ALA A 404 -8.05 2.46 2.14
CA ALA A 404 -9.03 1.39 2.17
C ALA A 404 -8.42 0.02 1.85
N SER A 405 -7.48 -0.02 0.90
CA SER A 405 -6.74 -1.24 0.57
C SER A 405 -5.88 -1.73 1.74
N ASN A 406 -5.16 -0.84 2.42
CA ASN A 406 -4.32 -1.20 3.55
C ASN A 406 -5.10 -1.56 4.82
N LEU A 407 -6.20 -0.83 5.06
CA LEU A 407 -7.18 -1.14 6.10
C LEU A 407 -7.82 -2.51 5.86
N GLY A 408 -8.25 -2.78 4.62
CA GLY A 408 -8.82 -4.07 4.22
C GLY A 408 -7.85 -5.25 4.43
N ARG A 409 -6.55 -5.06 4.15
CA ARG A 409 -5.51 -6.06 4.45
C ARG A 409 -5.50 -6.43 5.94
N THR A 410 -5.58 -5.44 6.83
CA THR A 410 -5.56 -5.65 8.30
C THR A 410 -6.81 -6.38 8.82
N LEU A 411 -7.90 -6.40 8.04
CA LEU A 411 -9.11 -7.18 8.34
C LEU A 411 -9.12 -8.57 7.69
N SER A 412 -8.06 -8.93 6.97
CA SER A 412 -7.98 -10.22 6.31
C SER A 412 -7.32 -11.26 7.21
N PRO A 413 -7.99 -12.39 7.53
CA PRO A 413 -7.42 -13.47 8.32
C PRO A 413 -6.34 -14.26 7.55
N VAL A 414 -6.25 -14.06 6.24
CA VAL A 414 -5.25 -14.70 5.37
C VAL A 414 -4.10 -13.76 4.99
N SER A 415 -4.10 -12.50 5.47
CA SER A 415 -2.99 -11.59 5.21
C SER A 415 -1.72 -12.04 5.93
N GLY A 416 -0.57 -11.87 5.27
CA GLY A 416 0.72 -12.30 5.82
C GLY A 416 1.03 -11.68 7.19
N VAL A 417 0.70 -10.40 7.40
CA VAL A 417 0.91 -9.73 8.70
C VAL A 417 0.02 -10.33 9.79
N VAL A 418 -1.27 -10.56 9.52
CA VAL A 418 -2.21 -11.11 10.51
C VAL A 418 -1.83 -12.55 10.83
N VAL A 419 -1.50 -13.36 9.82
CA VAL A 419 -1.09 -14.76 9.99
C VAL A 419 0.22 -14.85 10.80
N ALA A 420 1.22 -14.04 10.46
CA ALA A 420 2.50 -14.04 11.17
C ALA A 420 2.33 -13.60 12.63
N VAL A 421 1.62 -12.50 12.86
CA VAL A 421 1.36 -11.96 14.20
C VAL A 421 0.55 -12.94 15.05
N ALA A 422 -0.53 -13.52 14.50
CA ALA A 422 -1.34 -14.51 15.19
C ALA A 422 -0.55 -15.77 15.55
N GLY A 423 0.28 -16.27 14.62
CA GLY A 423 1.16 -17.42 14.84
C GLY A 423 2.15 -17.18 15.97
N MET A 424 2.84 -16.03 15.98
CA MET A 424 3.78 -15.65 17.04
C MET A 424 3.06 -15.44 18.39
N ALA A 425 1.87 -14.87 18.37
CA ALA A 425 1.04 -14.67 19.55
C ALA A 425 0.36 -15.96 20.04
N LYS A 426 0.44 -17.06 19.29
CA LYS A 426 -0.24 -18.35 19.54
C LYS A 426 -1.76 -18.22 19.69
N ILE A 427 -2.37 -17.39 18.85
CA ILE A 427 -3.83 -17.18 18.79
C ILE A 427 -4.35 -17.39 17.37
N SER A 428 -5.67 -17.44 17.20
CA SER A 428 -6.29 -17.56 15.88
C SER A 428 -6.12 -16.25 15.08
N PRO A 429 -5.83 -16.30 13.76
CA PRO A 429 -5.88 -15.13 12.89
C PRO A 429 -7.22 -14.36 12.97
N PHE A 430 -8.32 -15.10 13.15
CA PHE A 430 -9.65 -14.50 13.34
C PHE A 430 -9.76 -13.68 14.63
N GLU A 431 -9.01 -14.03 15.67
CA GLU A 431 -8.98 -13.27 16.92
C GLU A 431 -8.28 -11.92 16.72
N VAL A 432 -7.16 -11.91 15.98
CA VAL A 432 -6.49 -10.67 15.59
C VAL A 432 -7.43 -9.79 14.76
N VAL A 433 -8.10 -10.34 13.74
CA VAL A 433 -9.07 -9.60 12.92
C VAL A 433 -10.22 -9.05 13.76
N LYS A 434 -10.78 -9.84 14.67
CA LYS A 434 -11.83 -9.37 15.59
C LYS A 434 -11.35 -8.17 16.42
N ARG A 435 -10.10 -8.20 16.87
CA ARG A 435 -9.50 -7.13 17.68
C ARG A 435 -9.09 -5.92 16.85
N THR A 436 -8.74 -6.06 15.58
CA THR A 436 -8.45 -4.91 14.69
C THR A 436 -9.69 -4.33 14.02
N SER A 437 -10.83 -5.06 14.01
CA SER A 437 -12.06 -4.70 13.30
C SER A 437 -12.55 -3.27 13.54
N VAL A 438 -12.91 -2.93 14.77
CA VAL A 438 -13.46 -1.60 15.11
C VAL A 438 -12.44 -0.49 14.87
N PRO A 439 -11.17 -0.58 15.33
CA PRO A 439 -10.17 0.43 14.99
C PRO A 439 -10.03 0.67 13.50
N VAL A 440 -9.92 -0.38 12.69
CA VAL A 440 -9.79 -0.25 11.24
C VAL A 440 -11.02 0.41 10.59
N LEU A 441 -12.23 0.04 11.01
CA LEU A 441 -13.46 0.67 10.50
C LEU A 441 -13.54 2.16 10.87
N VAL A 442 -13.13 2.52 12.08
CA VAL A 442 -13.02 3.93 12.50
C VAL A 442 -12.00 4.66 11.62
N GLY A 443 -10.83 4.06 11.39
CA GLY A 443 -9.81 4.61 10.49
C GLY A 443 -10.35 4.86 9.09
N LEU A 444 -11.11 3.91 8.53
CA LEU A 444 -11.71 4.04 7.21
C LEU A 444 -12.69 5.21 7.12
N VAL A 445 -13.61 5.30 8.08
CA VAL A 445 -14.60 6.39 8.12
C VAL A 445 -13.90 7.74 8.22
N VAL A 446 -12.87 7.84 9.08
CA VAL A 446 -12.10 9.08 9.23
C VAL A 446 -11.36 9.44 7.95
N VAL A 447 -10.79 8.47 7.23
CA VAL A 447 -10.14 8.74 5.94
C VAL A 447 -11.13 9.28 4.92
N ILE A 448 -12.33 8.69 4.80
CA ILE A 448 -13.37 9.13 3.87
C ILE A 448 -13.80 10.57 4.21
N VAL A 449 -14.15 10.82 5.48
CA VAL A 449 -14.61 12.14 5.94
C VAL A 449 -13.52 13.20 5.82
N ALA A 450 -12.28 12.86 6.19
CA ALA A 450 -11.16 13.80 6.09
C ALA A 450 -10.81 14.10 4.62
N THR A 451 -10.95 13.12 3.72
CA THR A 451 -10.78 13.34 2.29
C THR A 451 -11.85 14.28 1.75
N GLU A 452 -13.12 14.06 2.13
CA GLU A 452 -14.23 14.94 1.75
C GLU A 452 -14.02 16.40 2.17
N ILE A 453 -13.42 16.61 3.35
CA ILE A 453 -13.20 17.95 3.90
C ILE A 453 -11.94 18.61 3.33
N LEU A 454 -10.84 17.86 3.21
CA LEU A 454 -9.51 18.42 2.93
C LEU A 454 -9.12 18.37 1.46
N VAL A 455 -9.75 17.50 0.65
CA VAL A 455 -9.39 17.32 -0.76
C VAL A 455 -10.49 17.94 -1.62
N PRO A 456 -10.20 19.02 -2.38
CA PRO A 456 -11.21 19.64 -3.22
C PRO A 456 -11.62 18.66 -4.32
N LEU A 457 -12.95 18.55 -4.53
CA LEU A 457 -13.54 17.66 -5.52
C LEU A 457 -13.12 18.04 -6.95
N HIS A 458 -12.92 19.32 -7.23
CA HIS A 458 -12.47 19.83 -8.53
C HIS A 458 -11.09 20.47 -8.38
N ARG A 459 -10.32 20.52 -9.47
CA ARG A 459 -8.99 21.15 -9.50
C ARG A 459 -9.06 22.67 -9.53
#